data_AF-A0A1H0W1R6-F1
#
_entry.id   AF-A0A1H0W1R6-F1
#
_cell.length_a   1.000
_cell.length_b   1.000
_cell.length_c   1.000
_cell.angle_alpha   90.00
_cell.angle_beta   90.00
_cell.angle_gamma   90.00
#
_symmetry.space_group_name_H-M   'P 1'
#
loop_
_entity.id
_entity.type
_entity.pdbx_description
1 polymer ?
#
loop_
_entity_poly.entity_id
_entity_poly.type
_entity_poly.pdbx_seq_one_letter_code
_entity_poly.pdbx_strand_id
1 'polypeptide(L)'
;MRSTLRTGMTLCVTFLLFLAFNLVWIGKLPDIRWDLSQQKIHTLSPPVYPLLATLESPVDMYYFNSNNDPKRSYAVKRYGKRIEDLLKEYEKKARGMINLHVIEPAPYSEDAYKARLSGLDENTGFLGLISTSPGHGVRRIGSFSLEREPLLEYEISHLLYKLQHPERPVVGLLSGLSMDESAGRLLQAVRREFELVALEPNAALIPEHIKTLMVVQPRMLPERTLYGIEQFVLRGGRLMMFIDPLSEQRSTAFPANSRLDEVLAAWGIQMPTDKLVVDSLYTPWETPDMPNRVRLNLPRQAMNLNDISTWNLNRVTVSSSGALVQLNKSRTTFTPILQSSEQSVLLEANQSPRATKSDSLIEEASSRERRHVIAARIEGPSYSVFSDGIKGLPPGLQTAAQIHVVVIADTDMLTDKVSDAAPDGNALFVLNTLDNLSAPDMLVAIRPRATQDMPTVLEGMREVARQAYRSKASELERRLQRTEQEWQRLSPWTTTLGTQAVETNTQLQALNKERLRLPMELNTLQREAYAQVRRLELAITLVAVFAMPLTLCLIAWVVFLGERRRRLQAGGIIH
;
A
#
# COMPACT_ATOMS: atom_id res chain seq x y z
N MET A 1 -55.20 41.60 15.19
CA MET A 1 -53.86 41.88 15.76
C MET A 1 -53.51 41.05 17.01
N ARG A 2 -54.45 40.68 17.89
CA ARG A 2 -54.13 39.82 19.06
C ARG A 2 -53.78 38.37 18.73
N SER A 3 -54.24 37.80 17.61
CA SER A 3 -53.92 36.41 17.24
C SER A 3 -52.50 36.26 16.66
N THR A 4 -52.02 37.22 15.87
CA THR A 4 -50.70 37.19 15.23
C THR A 4 -49.56 37.35 16.25
N LEU A 5 -49.75 38.21 17.25
CA LEU A 5 -48.83 38.37 18.40
C LEU A 5 -48.77 37.10 19.25
N ARG A 6 -49.90 36.41 19.43
CA ARG A 6 -49.97 35.19 20.23
C ARG A 6 -49.30 34.02 19.51
N THR A 7 -49.47 33.90 18.18
CA THR A 7 -48.76 32.92 17.35
C THR A 7 -47.25 33.18 17.31
N GLY A 8 -46.83 34.46 17.23
CA GLY A 8 -45.40 34.83 17.27
C GLY A 8 -44.76 34.49 18.62
N MET A 9 -45.46 34.78 19.72
CA MET A 9 -44.97 34.46 21.06
C MET A 9 -44.90 32.95 21.32
N THR A 10 -45.88 32.17 20.85
CA THR A 10 -45.79 30.70 20.91
C THR A 10 -44.63 30.17 20.08
N LEU A 11 -44.39 30.71 18.87
CA LEU A 11 -43.25 30.33 18.02
C LEU A 11 -41.91 30.60 18.71
N CYS A 12 -41.73 31.78 19.30
CA CYS A 12 -40.53 32.12 20.07
C CYS A 12 -40.32 31.19 21.27
N VAL A 13 -41.37 30.92 22.05
CA VAL A 13 -41.28 30.03 23.21
C VAL A 13 -40.96 28.60 22.78
N THR A 14 -41.58 28.09 21.71
CA THR A 14 -41.25 26.76 21.17
C THR A 14 -39.85 26.70 20.60
N PHE A 15 -39.36 27.78 19.96
CA PHE A 15 -38.00 27.84 19.45
C PHE A 15 -36.97 27.84 20.59
N LEU A 16 -37.21 28.61 21.65
CA LEU A 16 -36.34 28.61 22.84
C LEU A 16 -36.35 27.27 23.57
N LEU A 17 -37.51 26.62 23.71
CA LEU A 17 -37.62 25.27 24.28
C LEU A 17 -36.91 24.24 23.40
N PHE A 18 -37.05 24.32 22.08
CA PHE A 18 -36.33 23.48 21.14
C PHE A 18 -34.82 23.68 21.25
N LEU A 19 -34.36 24.93 21.33
CA LEU A 19 -32.94 25.26 21.48
C LEU A 19 -32.39 24.71 22.80
N ALA A 20 -33.10 24.90 23.91
CA ALA A 20 -32.72 24.38 25.23
C ALA A 20 -32.72 22.84 25.26
N PHE A 21 -33.71 22.20 24.63
CA PHE A 21 -33.76 20.75 24.47
C PHE A 21 -32.57 20.25 23.65
N ASN A 22 -32.27 20.88 22.52
CA ASN A 22 -31.12 20.53 21.68
C ASN A 22 -29.80 20.68 22.46
N LEU A 23 -29.62 21.79 23.19
CA LEU A 23 -28.40 22.05 23.95
C LEU A 23 -28.13 21.00 25.05
N VAL A 24 -29.18 20.54 25.73
CA VAL A 24 -29.07 19.60 26.87
C VAL A 24 -29.04 18.15 26.41
N TRP A 25 -29.83 17.78 25.41
CA TRP A 25 -30.01 16.39 25.01
C TRP A 25 -28.99 15.93 23.98
N ILE A 26 -28.44 16.81 23.14
CA ILE A 26 -27.50 16.39 22.09
C ILE A 26 -26.21 15.82 22.65
N GLY A 27 -25.75 16.31 23.82
CA GLY A 27 -24.59 15.76 24.53
C GLY A 27 -24.88 14.49 25.33
N LYS A 28 -26.15 14.10 25.49
CA LYS A 28 -26.57 12.87 26.19
C LYS A 28 -27.04 11.76 25.25
N LEU A 29 -27.20 12.05 23.96
CA LEU A 29 -27.46 11.01 22.97
C LEU A 29 -26.21 10.13 22.86
N PRO A 30 -26.35 8.79 22.89
CA PRO A 30 -25.22 7.93 22.60
C PRO A 30 -24.66 8.27 21.22
N ASP A 31 -23.34 8.43 21.09
CA ASP A 31 -22.66 8.70 19.83
C ASP A 31 -22.70 7.43 18.95
N ILE A 32 -23.90 7.18 18.41
CA ILE A 32 -24.21 6.08 17.51
C ILE A 32 -23.79 6.55 16.13
N ARG A 33 -22.54 6.27 15.79
CA ARG A 33 -22.00 6.44 14.44
C ARG A 33 -22.36 5.20 13.62
N TRP A 34 -23.30 5.36 12.70
CA TRP A 34 -23.58 4.33 11.70
C TRP A 34 -22.59 4.48 10.55
N ASP A 35 -21.68 3.53 10.45
CA ASP A 35 -20.77 3.44 9.31
C ASP A 35 -21.50 2.81 8.12
N LEU A 36 -22.04 3.69 7.26
CA LEU A 36 -22.72 3.33 6.02
C LEU A 36 -21.75 3.17 4.84
N SER A 37 -20.44 3.27 5.08
CA SER A 37 -19.47 3.02 4.00
C SER A 37 -19.51 1.54 3.59
N GLN A 38 -19.39 1.29 2.29
CA GLN A 38 -19.46 -0.08 1.74
C GLN A 38 -18.45 -1.04 2.39
N GLN A 39 -17.32 -0.53 2.90
CA GLN A 39 -16.23 -1.31 3.49
C GLN A 39 -16.08 -1.13 5.01
N LYS A 40 -17.03 -0.43 5.67
CA LYS A 40 -16.97 -0.07 7.09
C LYS A 40 -15.60 0.54 7.50
N ILE A 41 -15.13 1.50 6.70
CA ILE A 41 -13.77 2.08 6.83
C ILE A 41 -13.57 2.92 8.10
N HIS A 42 -14.65 3.21 8.82
CA HIS A 42 -14.68 3.96 10.08
C HIS A 42 -14.93 3.07 11.30
N THR A 43 -14.96 1.76 11.14
CA THR A 43 -15.11 0.77 12.22
C THR A 43 -13.91 -0.16 12.24
N LEU A 44 -13.44 -0.58 13.41
CA LEU A 44 -12.35 -1.56 13.53
C LEU A 44 -12.68 -2.91 12.87
N SER A 45 -11.66 -3.51 12.26
CA SER A 45 -11.80 -4.81 11.63
C SER A 45 -11.99 -5.91 12.69
N PRO A 46 -12.76 -6.98 12.36
CA PRO A 46 -12.97 -8.10 13.28
C PRO A 46 -11.68 -8.70 13.90
N PRO A 47 -10.54 -8.80 13.18
CA PRO A 47 -9.31 -9.34 13.74
C PRO A 47 -8.63 -8.46 14.81
N VAL A 48 -9.01 -7.18 14.95
CA VAL A 48 -8.44 -6.28 15.96
C VAL A 48 -9.01 -6.57 17.36
N TYR A 49 -10.27 -7.01 17.47
CA TYR A 49 -10.89 -7.22 18.79
C TYR A 49 -10.16 -8.24 19.68
N PRO A 50 -9.72 -9.41 19.18
CA PRO A 50 -8.92 -10.34 19.97
C PRO A 50 -7.61 -9.72 20.48
N LEU A 51 -6.94 -8.88 19.68
CA LEU A 51 -5.71 -8.18 20.09
C LEU A 51 -5.94 -7.20 21.24
N LEU A 52 -7.05 -6.47 21.20
CA LEU A 52 -7.39 -5.55 22.29
C LEU A 52 -7.81 -6.31 23.56
N ALA A 53 -8.32 -7.52 23.42
CA ALA A 53 -8.69 -8.37 24.55
C ALA A 53 -7.48 -9.01 25.25
N THR A 54 -6.34 -9.15 24.56
CA THR A 54 -5.10 -9.71 25.12
C THR A 54 -4.23 -8.67 25.82
N LEU A 55 -4.64 -7.40 25.89
CA LEU A 55 -3.84 -6.37 26.56
C LEU A 55 -3.77 -6.66 28.06
N GLU A 56 -2.56 -6.88 28.59
CA GLU A 56 -2.35 -7.21 30.01
C GLU A 56 -2.17 -5.96 30.89
N SER A 57 -1.64 -4.87 30.31
CA SER A 57 -1.34 -3.62 31.01
C SER A 57 -1.95 -2.42 30.28
N PRO A 58 -2.33 -1.34 31.00
CA PRO A 58 -2.87 -0.14 30.39
C PRO A 58 -1.80 0.56 29.53
N VAL A 59 -2.21 1.03 28.36
CA VAL A 59 -1.36 1.69 27.36
C VAL A 59 -1.77 3.14 27.19
N ASP A 60 -0.85 4.07 27.41
CA ASP A 60 -1.05 5.47 27.09
C ASP A 60 -0.57 5.72 25.65
N MET A 61 -1.45 6.28 24.83
CA MET A 61 -1.21 6.61 23.43
C MET A 61 -1.21 8.12 23.24
N TYR A 62 -0.08 8.68 22.82
CA TYR A 62 0.06 10.09 22.51
C TYR A 62 0.09 10.29 21.00
N TYR A 63 -1.03 10.73 20.44
CA TYR A 63 -1.17 11.04 19.02
C TYR A 63 -0.88 12.51 18.78
N PHE A 64 0.18 12.78 18.03
CA PHE A 64 0.58 14.13 17.65
C PHE A 64 0.09 14.44 16.24
N ASN A 65 -0.52 15.60 16.05
CA ASN A 65 -0.96 16.05 14.74
C ASN A 65 -1.10 17.57 14.67
N SER A 66 -0.17 18.25 13.99
CA SER A 66 -0.26 19.69 13.74
C SER A 66 -1.20 20.01 12.57
N ASN A 67 -2.50 20.14 12.86
CA ASN A 67 -3.53 20.31 11.83
C ASN A 67 -3.48 21.67 11.10
N ASN A 68 -2.92 22.70 11.75
CA ASN A 68 -2.95 24.09 11.29
C ASN A 68 -1.76 24.52 10.43
N ASP A 69 -0.93 23.59 9.94
CA ASP A 69 0.15 23.93 9.02
C ASP A 69 -0.40 24.39 7.65
N PRO A 70 -0.09 25.62 7.19
CA PRO A 70 -0.53 26.14 5.90
C PRO A 70 0.03 25.37 4.68
N LYS A 71 1.12 24.60 4.85
CA LYS A 71 1.73 23.80 3.79
C LYS A 71 1.07 22.44 3.59
N ARG A 72 0.15 22.02 4.49
CA ARG A 72 -0.50 20.71 4.40
C ARG A 72 -1.62 20.68 3.38
N SER A 73 -1.58 19.67 2.52
CA SER A 73 -2.67 19.40 1.57
C SER A 73 -3.96 19.01 2.31
N TYR A 74 -5.10 19.27 1.68
CA TYR A 74 -6.41 18.85 2.20
C TYR A 74 -6.47 17.33 2.44
N ALA A 75 -5.84 16.53 1.57
CA ALA A 75 -5.77 15.08 1.70
C ALA A 75 -5.09 14.64 3.00
N VAL A 76 -3.96 15.27 3.35
CA VAL A 76 -3.21 14.96 4.60
C VAL A 76 -4.03 15.36 5.83
N LYS A 77 -4.73 16.50 5.80
CA LYS A 77 -5.62 16.91 6.92
C LYS A 77 -6.75 15.90 7.14
N ARG A 78 -7.39 15.45 6.06
CA ARG A 78 -8.43 14.41 6.14
C ARG A 78 -7.86 13.09 6.65
N TYR A 79 -6.66 12.71 6.22
CA TYR A 79 -5.98 11.52 6.69
C TYR A 79 -5.63 11.59 8.18
N GLY A 80 -5.10 12.72 8.67
CA GLY A 80 -4.86 12.95 10.10
C GLY A 80 -6.13 12.84 10.94
N LYS A 81 -7.28 13.30 10.40
CA LYS A 81 -8.57 13.11 11.07
C LYS A 81 -9.01 11.64 11.07
N ARG A 82 -8.79 10.91 9.98
CA ARG A 82 -9.06 9.47 9.90
C ARG A 82 -8.25 8.68 10.94
N ILE A 83 -6.98 9.00 11.13
CA ILE A 83 -6.14 8.37 12.14
C ILE A 83 -6.69 8.65 13.55
N GLU A 84 -7.06 9.90 13.84
CA GLU A 84 -7.66 10.29 15.13
C GLU A 84 -8.95 9.50 15.41
N ASP A 85 -9.86 9.42 14.43
CA ASP A 85 -11.11 8.67 14.57
C ASP A 85 -10.86 7.17 14.76
N LEU A 86 -9.87 6.60 14.07
CA LEU A 86 -9.49 5.19 14.24
C LEU A 86 -8.95 4.93 15.65
N LEU A 87 -8.03 5.77 16.14
CA LEU A 87 -7.45 5.63 17.49
C LEU A 87 -8.52 5.74 18.59
N LYS A 88 -9.52 6.60 18.41
CA LYS A 88 -10.67 6.68 19.34
C LYS A 88 -11.49 5.40 19.36
N GLU A 89 -11.62 4.71 18.22
CA GLU A 89 -12.26 3.39 18.21
C GLU A 89 -11.40 2.34 18.92
N TYR A 90 -10.06 2.39 18.81
CA TYR A 90 -9.17 1.55 19.63
C TYR A 90 -9.41 1.77 21.13
N GLU A 91 -9.37 3.01 21.59
CA GLU A 91 -9.64 3.41 22.99
C GLU A 91 -11.01 2.89 23.47
N LYS A 92 -12.07 3.17 22.71
CA LYS A 92 -13.45 2.76 23.03
C LYS A 92 -13.60 1.25 23.15
N LYS A 93 -12.92 0.48 22.31
CA LYS A 93 -13.02 -0.99 22.30
C LYS A 93 -12.09 -1.68 23.30
N ALA A 94 -11.01 -1.03 23.72
CA ALA A 94 -10.06 -1.53 24.71
C ALA A 94 -10.57 -1.49 26.16
N ARG A 95 -11.78 -0.99 26.42
CA ARG A 95 -12.46 -1.03 27.74
C ARG A 95 -11.61 -0.45 28.90
N GLY A 96 -10.91 0.65 28.65
CA GLY A 96 -10.06 1.33 29.64
C GLY A 96 -8.61 0.84 29.68
N MET A 97 -8.22 -0.11 28.83
CA MET A 97 -6.82 -0.53 28.66
C MET A 97 -6.00 0.38 27.74
N ILE A 98 -6.65 1.29 27.02
CA ILE A 98 -5.97 2.29 26.19
C ILE A 98 -6.46 3.66 26.65
N ASN A 99 -5.53 4.59 26.91
CA ASN A 99 -5.81 6.00 27.17
C ASN A 99 -5.26 6.82 25.99
N LEU A 100 -6.13 7.50 25.25
CA LEU A 100 -5.71 8.29 24.09
C LEU A 100 -5.55 9.77 24.45
N HIS A 101 -4.35 10.30 24.22
CA HIS A 101 -4.01 11.71 24.30
C HIS A 101 -3.82 12.29 22.90
N VAL A 102 -4.76 13.13 22.45
CA VAL A 102 -4.64 13.84 21.18
C VAL A 102 -3.98 15.19 21.42
N ILE A 103 -2.81 15.40 20.81
CA ILE A 103 -1.97 16.58 21.01
C ILE A 103 -1.82 17.30 19.67
N GLU A 104 -2.17 18.58 19.66
CA GLU A 104 -1.90 19.49 18.54
C GLU A 104 -0.68 20.35 18.88
N PRO A 105 0.55 19.95 18.48
CA PRO A 105 1.74 20.70 18.83
C PRO A 105 1.77 22.02 18.05
N ALA A 106 1.66 23.14 18.80
CA ALA A 106 1.86 24.48 18.25
C ALA A 106 3.36 24.72 17.96
N PRO A 107 3.71 25.51 16.93
CA PRO A 107 5.11 25.85 16.66
C PRO A 107 5.81 26.43 17.89
N TYR A 108 7.04 25.97 18.17
CA TYR A 108 7.86 26.40 19.32
C TYR A 108 7.24 26.15 20.72
N SER A 109 6.21 25.28 20.83
CA SER A 109 5.63 24.87 22.11
C SER A 109 6.43 23.77 22.81
N GLU A 110 6.14 23.55 24.09
CA GLU A 110 6.68 22.41 24.86
C GLU A 110 6.29 21.07 24.22
N ASP A 111 5.06 20.95 23.72
CA ASP A 111 4.58 19.74 23.06
C ASP A 111 5.32 19.47 21.74
N ALA A 112 5.61 20.51 20.95
CA ALA A 112 6.46 20.40 19.76
C ALA A 112 7.89 19.98 20.13
N TYR A 113 8.43 20.51 21.23
CA TYR A 113 9.75 20.10 21.74
C TYR A 113 9.76 18.62 22.17
N LYS A 114 8.74 18.17 22.91
CA LYS A 114 8.57 16.77 23.33
C LYS A 114 8.41 15.82 22.14
N ALA A 115 7.60 16.20 21.15
CA ALA A 115 7.41 15.45 19.91
C ALA A 115 8.75 15.24 19.19
N ARG A 116 9.54 16.31 19.06
CA ARG A 116 10.86 16.27 18.44
C ARG A 116 11.86 15.42 19.21
N LEU A 117 11.91 15.54 20.54
CA LEU A 117 12.78 14.68 21.38
C LEU A 117 12.40 13.21 21.29
N SER A 118 11.12 12.92 21.08
CA SER A 118 10.62 11.56 20.84
C SER A 118 10.83 11.08 19.39
N GLY A 119 11.49 11.92 18.57
CA GLY A 119 11.89 11.67 17.20
C GLY A 119 10.74 11.64 16.19
N LEU A 120 9.60 12.29 16.49
CA LEU A 120 8.55 12.50 15.51
C LEU A 120 9.02 13.50 14.44
N ASP A 121 8.58 13.30 13.21
CA ASP A 121 9.03 14.11 12.08
C ASP A 121 8.29 15.46 12.01
N GLU A 122 9.05 16.55 12.16
CA GLU A 122 8.54 17.92 12.07
C GLU A 122 8.06 18.29 10.66
N ASN A 123 8.69 17.74 9.62
CA ASN A 123 8.35 18.07 8.22
C ASN A 123 6.97 17.57 7.82
N THR A 124 6.53 16.47 8.43
CA THR A 124 5.17 15.94 8.28
C THR A 124 4.21 16.53 9.31
N GLY A 125 4.59 17.57 10.06
CA GLY A 125 3.77 18.25 11.07
C GLY A 125 3.55 17.39 12.32
N PHE A 126 4.57 16.61 12.71
CA PHE A 126 4.54 15.66 13.82
C PHE A 126 3.41 14.65 13.73
N LEU A 127 2.96 14.28 12.53
CA LEU A 127 1.87 13.32 12.33
C LEU A 127 2.34 11.92 12.74
N GLY A 128 2.24 11.58 14.03
CA GLY A 128 2.85 10.37 14.58
C GLY A 128 2.18 9.91 15.87
N LEU A 129 2.55 8.72 16.31
CA LEU A 129 1.99 8.08 17.51
C LEU A 129 3.13 7.61 18.41
N ILE A 130 3.02 7.89 19.70
CA ILE A 130 3.89 7.35 20.73
C ILE A 130 3.02 6.53 21.67
N SER A 131 3.47 5.34 22.06
CA SER A 131 2.76 4.55 23.06
C SER A 131 3.70 4.06 24.15
N THR A 132 3.19 4.09 25.37
CA THR A 132 3.91 3.72 26.59
C THR A 132 3.01 2.82 27.43
N SER A 133 3.59 1.85 28.11
CA SER A 133 2.88 1.01 29.07
C SER A 133 3.75 0.83 30.30
N PRO A 134 3.18 0.77 31.52
CA PRO A 134 3.95 0.50 32.73
C PRO A 134 4.76 -0.79 32.60
N GLY A 135 6.03 -0.78 33.02
CA GLY A 135 6.92 -1.95 32.93
C GLY A 135 7.39 -2.31 31.52
N HIS A 136 6.84 -1.67 30.49
CA HIS A 136 7.25 -1.82 29.10
C HIS A 136 7.89 -0.54 28.60
N GLY A 137 8.78 -0.66 27.60
CA GLY A 137 9.48 0.49 27.03
C GLY A 137 8.57 1.45 26.27
N VAL A 138 9.15 2.37 25.52
CA VAL A 138 8.41 3.28 24.63
C VAL A 138 8.44 2.72 23.21
N ARG A 139 7.29 2.70 22.52
CA ARG A 139 7.19 2.39 21.09
C ARG A 139 6.58 3.57 20.34
N ARG A 140 6.94 3.71 19.06
CA ARG A 140 6.54 4.88 18.26
C ARG A 140 6.35 4.57 16.78
N ILE A 141 5.43 5.31 16.17
CA ILE A 141 5.31 5.52 14.73
C ILE A 141 5.79 6.96 14.49
N GLY A 142 6.98 7.10 13.90
CA GLY A 142 7.65 8.40 13.74
C GLY A 142 6.92 9.36 12.79
N SER A 143 6.23 8.80 11.79
CA SER A 143 5.39 9.56 10.86
C SER A 143 4.38 8.63 10.18
N PHE A 144 3.10 9.01 10.17
CA PHE A 144 2.10 8.41 9.29
C PHE A 144 2.19 9.03 7.91
N SER A 145 2.12 8.20 6.87
CA SER A 145 2.04 8.63 5.47
C SER A 145 0.71 8.20 4.87
N LEU A 146 0.15 9.06 4.02
CA LEU A 146 -1.07 8.77 3.26
C LEU A 146 -0.89 7.53 2.37
N GLU A 147 0.32 7.31 1.84
CA GLU A 147 0.63 6.15 1.00
C GLU A 147 0.54 4.81 1.74
N ARG A 148 0.57 4.84 3.08
CA ARG A 148 0.46 3.67 3.95
C ARG A 148 -0.93 3.54 4.58
N GLU A 149 -1.90 4.35 4.16
CA GLU A 149 -3.29 4.29 4.65
C GLU A 149 -3.89 2.87 4.64
N PRO A 150 -3.66 2.01 3.61
CA PRO A 150 -4.18 0.64 3.64
C PRO A 150 -3.71 -0.18 4.84
N LEU A 151 -2.47 0.05 5.31
CA LEU A 151 -1.81 -0.68 6.39
C LEU A 151 -2.00 -0.02 7.77
N LEU A 152 -2.82 1.03 7.89
CA LEU A 152 -2.91 1.83 9.12
C LEU A 152 -3.32 1.00 10.36
N GLU A 153 -4.34 0.13 10.23
CA GLU A 153 -4.76 -0.75 11.33
C GLU A 153 -3.65 -1.73 11.72
N TYR A 154 -2.94 -2.28 10.72
CA TYR A 154 -1.80 -3.17 10.97
C TYR A 154 -0.70 -2.42 11.71
N GLU A 155 -0.34 -1.21 11.28
CA GLU A 155 0.74 -0.41 11.87
C GLU A 155 0.48 -0.09 13.35
N ILE A 156 -0.76 0.31 13.70
CA ILE A 156 -1.17 0.59 15.08
C ILE A 156 -1.20 -0.69 15.92
N SER A 157 -1.82 -1.75 15.40
CA SER A 157 -1.92 -3.04 16.09
C SER A 157 -0.55 -3.69 16.31
N HIS A 158 0.33 -3.59 15.34
CA HIS A 158 1.69 -4.10 15.42
C HIS A 158 2.52 -3.35 16.48
N LEU A 159 2.38 -2.01 16.53
CA LEU A 159 3.00 -1.20 17.59
C LEU A 159 2.54 -1.66 18.98
N LEU A 160 1.23 -1.86 19.16
CA LEU A 160 0.66 -2.36 20.42
C LEU A 160 1.21 -3.73 20.81
N TYR A 161 1.28 -4.65 19.85
CA TYR A 161 1.79 -5.99 20.10
C TYR A 161 3.27 -5.98 20.52
N LYS A 162 4.13 -5.24 19.80
CA LYS A 162 5.57 -5.08 20.10
C LYS A 162 5.84 -4.32 21.40
N LEU A 163 4.87 -3.55 21.89
CA LEU A 163 4.97 -2.90 23.19
C LEU A 163 4.84 -3.92 24.32
N GLN A 164 3.97 -4.93 24.16
CA GLN A 164 3.71 -5.98 25.16
C GLN A 164 4.67 -7.18 25.05
N HIS A 165 5.17 -7.46 23.86
CA HIS A 165 6.05 -8.59 23.56
C HIS A 165 7.42 -8.07 23.09
N PRO A 166 8.31 -7.66 24.02
CA PRO A 166 9.62 -7.14 23.68
C PRO A 166 10.61 -8.23 23.24
N GLU A 167 10.31 -9.52 23.44
CA GLU A 167 11.18 -10.60 23.02
C GLU A 167 11.38 -10.67 21.50
N ARG A 168 12.60 -11.04 21.09
CA ARG A 168 12.94 -11.22 19.68
C ARG A 168 12.46 -12.59 19.22
N PRO A 169 11.68 -12.67 18.13
CA PRO A 169 11.28 -13.96 17.60
C PRO A 169 12.49 -14.74 17.05
N VAL A 170 12.44 -16.06 17.20
CA VAL A 170 13.47 -16.98 16.70
C VAL A 170 13.25 -17.27 15.22
N VAL A 171 14.28 -17.06 14.41
CA VAL A 171 14.28 -17.33 12.97
C VAL A 171 15.42 -18.30 12.65
N GLY A 172 15.08 -19.43 12.02
CA GLY A 172 16.07 -20.38 11.50
C GLY A 172 16.64 -19.90 10.17
N LEU A 173 17.95 -19.99 9.98
CA LEU A 173 18.62 -19.64 8.73
C LEU A 173 19.24 -20.90 8.11
N LEU A 174 18.78 -21.30 6.92
CA LEU A 174 19.39 -22.32 6.07
C LEU A 174 19.94 -21.65 4.81
N SER A 175 21.25 -21.70 4.60
CA SER A 175 21.85 -21.11 3.42
C SER A 175 22.62 -22.14 2.60
N GLY A 176 22.35 -22.16 1.29
CA GLY A 176 23.16 -22.87 0.29
C GLY A 176 24.36 -22.05 -0.20
N LEU A 177 24.51 -20.80 0.26
CA LEU A 177 25.59 -19.87 -0.11
C LEU A 177 26.28 -19.30 1.13
N SER A 178 27.54 -18.90 1.00
CA SER A 178 28.25 -18.19 2.06
C SER A 178 27.71 -16.77 2.22
N MET A 179 27.08 -16.47 3.37
CA MET A 179 26.46 -15.17 3.65
C MET A 179 27.30 -14.24 4.53
N ASP A 180 28.19 -14.78 5.37
CA ASP A 180 28.87 -13.97 6.40
C ASP A 180 29.74 -12.86 5.79
N GLU A 181 30.34 -13.08 4.62
CA GLU A 181 31.16 -12.07 3.93
C GLU A 181 30.34 -11.16 3.00
N SER A 182 29.28 -11.66 2.39
CA SER A 182 28.54 -10.94 1.34
C SER A 182 27.31 -10.20 1.84
N ALA A 183 26.70 -10.62 2.95
CA ALA A 183 25.45 -10.12 3.51
C ALA A 183 25.61 -9.71 4.99
N GLY A 184 26.83 -9.37 5.42
CA GLY A 184 27.17 -9.12 6.82
C GLY A 184 26.35 -8.00 7.47
N ARG A 185 26.10 -6.90 6.75
CA ARG A 185 25.29 -5.79 7.29
C ARG A 185 23.82 -6.15 7.40
N LEU A 186 23.28 -6.84 6.39
CA LEU A 186 21.90 -7.31 6.44
C LEU A 186 21.70 -8.29 7.59
N LEU A 187 22.57 -9.29 7.73
CA LEU A 187 22.51 -10.25 8.83
C LEU A 187 22.64 -9.56 10.19
N GLN A 188 23.47 -8.52 10.30
CA GLN A 188 23.54 -7.72 11.53
C GLN A 188 22.22 -7.00 11.83
N ALA A 189 21.56 -6.42 10.82
CA ALA A 189 20.25 -5.79 10.97
C ALA A 189 19.19 -6.83 11.42
N VAL A 190 19.16 -8.01 10.80
CA VAL A 190 18.25 -9.10 11.19
C VAL A 190 18.56 -9.58 12.62
N ARG A 191 19.83 -9.74 13.02
CA ARG A 191 20.22 -10.12 14.39
C ARG A 191 19.82 -9.09 15.46
N ARG A 192 19.56 -7.83 15.09
CA ARG A 192 19.07 -6.81 16.04
C ARG A 192 17.60 -7.02 16.37
N GLU A 193 16.79 -7.41 15.39
CA GLU A 193 15.34 -7.57 15.55
C GLU A 193 14.90 -9.02 15.85
N PHE A 194 15.72 -10.01 15.48
CA PHE A 194 15.42 -11.44 15.57
C PHE A 194 16.54 -12.22 16.25
N GLU A 195 16.20 -13.33 16.87
CA GLU A 195 17.17 -14.33 17.30
C GLU A 195 17.43 -15.31 16.14
N LEU A 196 18.57 -15.12 15.46
CA LEU A 196 18.94 -15.96 14.31
C LEU A 196 19.66 -17.23 14.74
N VAL A 197 19.09 -18.38 14.38
CA VAL A 197 19.69 -19.71 14.59
C VAL A 197 20.14 -20.26 13.23
N ALA A 198 21.45 -20.29 13.01
CA ALA A 198 22.01 -20.91 11.81
C ALA A 198 21.85 -22.43 11.87
N LEU A 199 21.34 -23.02 10.79
CA LEU A 199 21.14 -24.45 10.64
C LEU A 199 22.12 -25.01 9.62
N GLU A 200 22.60 -26.22 9.88
CA GLU A 200 23.51 -26.92 8.97
C GLU A 200 22.84 -27.21 7.61
N PRO A 201 23.51 -26.98 6.46
CA PRO A 201 22.92 -27.21 5.14
C PRO A 201 22.48 -28.65 4.88
N ASN A 202 23.00 -29.63 5.63
CA ASN A 202 22.65 -31.05 5.55
C ASN A 202 21.68 -31.52 6.65
N ALA A 203 21.10 -30.59 7.41
CA ALA A 203 20.18 -30.90 8.50
C ALA A 203 18.95 -31.66 8.00
N ALA A 204 18.61 -32.74 8.70
CA ALA A 204 17.50 -33.61 8.34
C ALA A 204 16.14 -33.05 8.71
N LEU A 205 16.09 -32.31 9.81
CA LEU A 205 14.88 -31.85 10.46
C LEU A 205 15.13 -30.46 11.02
N ILE A 206 14.13 -29.60 10.90
CA ILE A 206 14.16 -28.26 11.47
C ILE A 206 13.58 -28.36 12.89
N PRO A 207 14.31 -27.89 13.92
CA PRO A 207 13.85 -27.92 15.31
C PRO A 207 12.43 -27.36 15.49
N GLU A 208 11.65 -27.92 16.41
CA GLU A 208 10.24 -27.55 16.61
C GLU A 208 10.04 -26.14 17.18
N HIS A 209 11.03 -25.62 17.93
CA HIS A 209 10.97 -24.26 18.47
C HIS A 209 11.09 -23.18 17.39
N ILE A 210 11.61 -23.53 16.21
CA ILE A 210 11.69 -22.62 15.06
C ILE A 210 10.34 -22.61 14.35
N LYS A 211 9.69 -21.43 14.36
CA LYS A 211 8.40 -21.19 13.70
C LYS A 211 8.54 -20.50 12.35
N THR A 212 9.62 -19.74 12.17
CA THR A 212 9.94 -19.00 10.94
C THR A 212 11.29 -19.46 10.41
N LEU A 213 11.35 -19.76 9.11
CA LEU A 213 12.56 -20.21 8.42
C LEU A 213 12.90 -19.27 7.27
N MET A 214 14.15 -18.85 7.20
CA MET A 214 14.74 -18.16 6.07
C MET A 214 15.66 -19.13 5.32
N VAL A 215 15.36 -19.38 4.04
CA VAL A 215 16.14 -20.27 3.18
C VAL A 215 16.74 -19.48 2.03
N VAL A 216 18.06 -19.54 1.90
CA VAL A 216 18.80 -18.85 0.85
C VAL A 216 19.39 -19.86 -0.12
N GLN A 217 19.01 -19.75 -1.39
CA GLN A 217 19.42 -20.61 -2.50
C GLN A 217 19.26 -22.12 -2.24
N PRO A 218 18.02 -22.62 -2.12
CA PRO A 218 17.76 -24.03 -1.83
C PRO A 218 18.22 -25.00 -2.93
N ARG A 219 18.51 -24.53 -4.15
CA ARG A 219 19.03 -25.36 -5.25
C ARG A 219 20.33 -26.09 -4.89
N MET A 220 21.13 -25.50 -3.99
CA MET A 220 22.41 -26.04 -3.52
C MET A 220 22.25 -26.98 -2.31
N LEU A 221 21.04 -27.15 -1.77
CA LEU A 221 20.79 -28.00 -0.61
C LEU A 221 20.52 -29.45 -1.04
N PRO A 222 20.92 -30.44 -0.23
CA PRO A 222 20.64 -31.85 -0.53
C PRO A 222 19.15 -32.15 -0.38
N GLU A 223 18.68 -33.19 -1.07
CA GLU A 223 17.28 -33.65 -1.05
C GLU A 223 16.73 -33.86 0.37
N ARG A 224 17.58 -34.36 1.28
CA ARG A 224 17.26 -34.53 2.70
C ARG A 224 16.82 -33.23 3.37
N THR A 225 17.49 -32.12 3.07
CA THR A 225 17.17 -30.80 3.63
C THR A 225 15.95 -30.21 2.96
N LEU A 226 15.76 -30.43 1.65
CA LEU A 226 14.54 -30.02 0.93
C LEU A 226 13.29 -30.67 1.51
N TYR A 227 13.35 -31.95 1.87
CA TYR A 227 12.29 -32.61 2.62
C TYR A 227 12.06 -31.98 3.99
N GLY A 228 13.12 -31.69 4.75
CA GLY A 228 12.99 -30.99 6.03
C GLY A 228 12.26 -29.65 5.90
N ILE A 229 12.59 -28.86 4.86
CA ILE A 229 11.95 -27.57 4.54
C ILE A 229 10.47 -27.77 4.18
N GLU A 230 10.15 -28.74 3.34
CA GLU A 230 8.76 -29.03 2.97
C GLU A 230 7.94 -29.46 4.20
N GLN A 231 8.45 -30.39 5.00
CA GLN A 231 7.79 -30.84 6.22
C GLN A 231 7.59 -29.72 7.24
N PHE A 232 8.55 -28.78 7.31
CA PHE A 232 8.42 -27.55 8.07
C PHE A 232 7.26 -26.66 7.57
N VAL A 233 7.08 -26.52 6.26
CA VAL A 233 5.96 -25.76 5.70
C VAL A 233 4.63 -26.49 5.94
N LEU A 234 4.59 -27.82 5.76
CA LEU A 234 3.38 -28.62 5.92
C LEU A 234 2.88 -28.68 7.37
N ARG A 235 3.77 -28.61 8.36
CA ARG A 235 3.39 -28.48 9.79
C ARG A 235 2.88 -27.09 10.18
N GLY A 236 2.78 -26.16 9.23
CA GLY A 236 2.35 -24.77 9.46
C GLY A 236 3.49 -23.81 9.80
N GLY A 237 4.75 -24.24 9.63
CA GLY A 237 5.90 -23.35 9.69
C GLY A 237 5.88 -22.34 8.54
N ARG A 238 6.47 -21.17 8.79
CA ARG A 238 6.38 -20.02 7.89
C ARG A 238 7.73 -19.78 7.22
N LEU A 239 7.72 -19.69 5.89
CA LEU A 239 8.94 -19.77 5.08
C LEU A 239 9.17 -18.49 4.28
N MET A 240 10.37 -17.93 4.39
CA MET A 240 10.91 -16.96 3.46
C MET A 240 12.01 -17.64 2.64
N MET A 241 11.86 -17.71 1.32
CA MET A 241 12.78 -18.41 0.43
C MET A 241 13.32 -17.47 -0.64
N PHE A 242 14.64 -17.45 -0.79
CA PHE A 242 15.34 -16.74 -1.86
C PHE A 242 15.88 -17.76 -2.86
N ILE A 243 15.49 -17.61 -4.13
CA ILE A 243 15.92 -18.48 -5.22
C ILE A 243 16.40 -17.59 -6.36
N ASP A 244 17.57 -17.89 -6.89
CA ASP A 244 18.21 -17.08 -7.92
C ASP A 244 18.57 -17.95 -9.13
N PRO A 245 18.29 -17.51 -10.37
CA PRO A 245 18.85 -18.16 -11.56
C PRO A 245 20.37 -17.95 -11.66
N LEU A 246 20.87 -16.76 -11.29
CA LEU A 246 22.26 -16.35 -11.44
C LEU A 246 22.67 -15.33 -10.36
N SER A 247 23.38 -15.80 -9.33
CA SER A 247 23.91 -14.92 -8.28
C SER A 247 25.21 -14.21 -8.68
N GLU A 248 25.37 -12.95 -8.26
CA GLU A 248 26.58 -12.14 -8.35
C GLU A 248 27.82 -12.77 -7.68
N GLN A 249 27.63 -13.75 -6.79
CA GLN A 249 28.72 -14.53 -6.19
C GLN A 249 29.30 -15.59 -7.14
N ARG A 250 28.59 -15.91 -8.24
CA ARG A 250 29.01 -16.91 -9.24
C ARG A 250 29.00 -16.30 -10.65
N SER A 251 29.80 -16.91 -11.53
CA SER A 251 29.85 -16.53 -12.95
C SER A 251 28.98 -17.43 -13.82
N THR A 252 28.38 -18.48 -13.26
CA THR A 252 27.56 -19.47 -13.95
C THR A 252 26.24 -19.69 -13.23
N ALA A 253 25.19 -19.94 -14.02
CA ALA A 253 23.86 -20.25 -13.51
C ALA A 253 23.88 -21.49 -12.61
N PHE A 254 22.95 -21.55 -11.66
CA PHE A 254 22.81 -22.71 -10.80
C PHE A 254 22.24 -23.91 -11.58
N PRO A 255 22.70 -25.15 -11.29
CA PRO A 255 22.12 -26.32 -11.92
C PRO A 255 20.65 -26.45 -11.54
N ALA A 256 19.84 -26.97 -12.47
CA ALA A 256 18.46 -27.32 -12.17
C ALA A 256 18.41 -28.37 -11.06
N ASN A 257 17.40 -28.27 -10.19
CA ASN A 257 17.18 -29.21 -9.09
C ASN A 257 15.73 -29.65 -9.17
N SER A 258 15.50 -30.82 -9.80
CA SER A 258 14.15 -31.31 -10.10
C SER A 258 13.30 -31.47 -8.85
N ARG A 259 13.90 -31.82 -7.70
CA ARG A 259 13.19 -31.95 -6.42
C ARG A 259 12.69 -30.61 -5.90
N LEU A 260 13.51 -29.56 -5.99
CA LEU A 260 13.04 -28.22 -5.65
C LEU A 260 11.92 -27.78 -6.61
N ASP A 261 12.08 -28.03 -7.91
CA ASP A 261 11.08 -27.62 -8.90
C ASP A 261 9.74 -28.36 -8.68
N GLU A 262 9.77 -29.63 -8.25
CA GLU A 262 8.59 -30.38 -7.82
C GLU A 262 7.94 -29.76 -6.56
N VAL A 263 8.73 -29.36 -5.56
CA VAL A 263 8.22 -28.68 -4.34
C VAL A 263 7.56 -27.34 -4.69
N LEU A 264 8.20 -26.53 -5.53
CA LEU A 264 7.62 -25.27 -6.01
C LEU A 264 6.31 -25.52 -6.78
N ALA A 265 6.28 -26.57 -7.62
CA ALA A 265 5.09 -26.94 -8.36
C ALA A 265 3.94 -27.41 -7.45
N ALA A 266 4.23 -28.12 -6.37
CA ALA A 266 3.25 -28.49 -5.35
C ALA A 266 2.67 -27.26 -4.63
N TRP A 267 3.46 -26.19 -4.48
CA TRP A 267 3.00 -24.89 -3.99
C TRP A 267 2.30 -24.05 -5.07
N GLY A 268 2.22 -24.54 -6.31
CA GLY A 268 1.51 -23.90 -7.41
C GLY A 268 2.29 -22.82 -8.14
N ILE A 269 3.62 -22.80 -8.00
CA ILE A 269 4.50 -21.84 -8.65
C ILE A 269 5.61 -22.54 -9.44
N GLN A 270 6.18 -21.83 -10.40
CA GLN A 270 7.34 -22.26 -11.16
C GLN A 270 8.30 -21.09 -11.28
N MET A 271 9.60 -21.40 -11.26
CA MET A 271 10.67 -20.43 -11.44
C MET A 271 11.64 -20.95 -12.51
N PRO A 272 11.66 -20.36 -13.72
CA PRO A 272 12.60 -20.74 -14.77
C PRO A 272 14.04 -20.49 -14.32
N THR A 273 14.91 -21.47 -14.54
CA THR A 273 16.32 -21.45 -14.09
C THR A 273 17.23 -20.62 -14.98
N ASP A 274 16.81 -20.39 -16.21
CA ASP A 274 17.58 -19.82 -17.31
C ASP A 274 17.08 -18.45 -17.73
N LYS A 275 16.12 -17.84 -17.02
CA LYS A 275 15.52 -16.56 -17.41
C LYS A 275 15.74 -15.46 -16.39
N LEU A 276 16.13 -14.29 -16.88
CA LEU A 276 16.34 -13.07 -16.13
C LEU A 276 15.31 -12.01 -16.55
N VAL A 277 14.78 -11.27 -15.58
CA VAL A 277 13.91 -10.12 -15.84
C VAL A 277 14.79 -8.93 -16.22
N VAL A 278 14.48 -8.33 -17.37
CA VAL A 278 15.08 -7.07 -17.81
C VAL A 278 13.97 -6.05 -17.99
N ASP A 279 14.18 -4.85 -17.47
CA ASP A 279 13.20 -3.78 -17.50
C ASP A 279 13.89 -2.45 -17.73
N SER A 280 13.73 -1.88 -18.93
CA SER A 280 14.35 -0.61 -19.28
C SER A 280 13.86 0.57 -18.44
N LEU A 281 12.65 0.49 -17.87
CA LEU A 281 12.06 1.57 -17.08
C LEU A 281 12.61 1.61 -15.65
N TYR A 282 12.96 0.45 -15.10
CA TYR A 282 13.55 0.30 -13.76
C TYR A 282 15.07 0.12 -13.76
N THR A 283 15.71 0.02 -14.92
CA THR A 283 17.16 -0.02 -15.05
C THR A 283 17.75 1.38 -14.84
N PRO A 284 18.71 1.57 -13.90
CA PRO A 284 19.35 2.87 -13.70
C PRO A 284 20.17 3.29 -14.92
N TRP A 285 20.14 4.58 -15.28
CA TRP A 285 20.91 5.13 -16.40
C TRP A 285 22.45 5.04 -16.23
N GLU A 286 22.95 4.74 -15.03
CA GLU A 286 24.37 4.91 -14.65
C GLU A 286 25.18 3.62 -14.50
N THR A 287 24.87 2.50 -15.15
CA THR A 287 25.72 1.28 -15.07
C THR A 287 26.38 0.90 -16.40
N PRO A 288 27.52 1.53 -16.78
CA PRO A 288 28.25 1.19 -18.01
C PRO A 288 29.18 -0.04 -17.90
N ASP A 289 29.41 -0.61 -16.71
CA ASP A 289 30.68 -1.33 -16.45
C ASP A 289 30.59 -2.84 -16.12
N MET A 290 29.41 -3.46 -16.14
CA MET A 290 29.28 -4.91 -15.91
C MET A 290 28.43 -5.58 -17.01
N PRO A 291 29.05 -6.19 -18.04
CA PRO A 291 28.36 -6.65 -19.25
C PRO A 291 27.34 -7.80 -19.08
N ASN A 292 27.25 -8.40 -17.89
CA ASN A 292 26.42 -9.58 -17.62
C ASN A 292 25.43 -9.43 -16.43
N ARG A 293 25.26 -8.23 -15.86
CA ARG A 293 24.41 -8.05 -14.65
C ARG A 293 23.36 -6.97 -14.88
N VAL A 294 22.09 -7.34 -14.75
CA VAL A 294 20.97 -6.42 -14.92
C VAL A 294 20.46 -6.02 -13.54
N ARG A 295 20.66 -4.75 -13.18
CA ARG A 295 20.18 -4.20 -11.91
C ARG A 295 18.87 -3.45 -12.13
N LEU A 296 17.85 -3.76 -11.33
CA LEU A 296 16.55 -3.10 -11.37
C LEU A 296 16.28 -2.40 -10.04
N ASN A 297 15.95 -1.11 -10.11
CA ASN A 297 15.47 -0.34 -8.97
C ASN A 297 13.95 -0.28 -9.02
N LEU A 298 13.30 -1.18 -8.29
CA LEU A 298 11.85 -1.28 -8.20
C LEU A 298 11.31 -0.13 -7.35
N PRO A 299 10.54 0.81 -7.92
CA PRO A 299 9.95 1.90 -7.16
C PRO A 299 8.68 1.44 -6.44
N ARG A 300 8.07 2.31 -5.64
CA ARG A 300 6.82 2.03 -4.91
C ARG A 300 5.70 1.44 -5.79
N GLN A 301 5.58 1.87 -7.06
CA GLN A 301 4.54 1.39 -7.98
C GLN A 301 4.74 -0.06 -8.45
N ALA A 302 5.96 -0.58 -8.32
CA ALA A 302 6.32 -1.97 -8.59
C ALA A 302 5.97 -2.90 -7.42
N MET A 303 5.41 -2.37 -6.33
CA MET A 303 5.15 -3.09 -5.08
C MET A 303 3.65 -3.21 -4.80
N ASN A 304 3.26 -4.30 -4.14
CA ASN A 304 1.90 -4.45 -3.64
C ASN A 304 1.70 -3.68 -2.32
N LEU A 305 1.01 -2.54 -2.40
CA LEU A 305 0.74 -1.65 -1.26
C LEU A 305 -0.09 -2.29 -0.15
N ASN A 306 -0.77 -3.41 -0.44
CA ASN A 306 -1.56 -4.18 0.50
C ASN A 306 -0.78 -5.37 1.09
N ASP A 307 0.51 -5.52 0.80
CA ASP A 307 1.34 -6.53 1.46
C ASP A 307 2.25 -5.86 2.51
N ILE A 308 2.25 -6.42 3.72
CA ILE A 308 3.01 -5.95 4.88
C ILE A 308 4.52 -6.00 4.62
N SER A 309 5.00 -6.91 3.77
CA SER A 309 6.40 -6.94 3.34
C SER A 309 6.85 -5.63 2.72
N THR A 310 5.92 -4.85 2.16
CA THR A 310 6.19 -3.55 1.55
C THR A 310 6.06 -2.37 2.52
N TRP A 311 5.83 -2.61 3.81
CA TRP A 311 5.60 -1.54 4.78
C TRP A 311 6.79 -0.57 4.87
N ASN A 312 6.51 0.74 4.77
CA ASN A 312 7.53 1.79 4.81
C ASN A 312 8.67 1.66 3.76
N LEU A 313 8.45 0.94 2.66
CA LEU A 313 9.39 0.83 1.56
C LEU A 313 9.16 1.88 0.48
N ASN A 314 10.22 2.56 0.05
CA ASN A 314 10.15 3.49 -1.09
C ASN A 314 10.71 2.86 -2.38
N ARG A 315 11.77 2.05 -2.24
CA ARG A 315 12.45 1.36 -3.34
C ARG A 315 13.02 0.02 -2.85
N VAL A 316 13.15 -0.94 -3.76
CA VAL A 316 13.90 -2.19 -3.57
C VAL A 316 14.80 -2.37 -4.79
N THR A 317 16.05 -2.78 -4.57
CA THR A 317 16.99 -3.04 -5.66
C THR A 317 17.22 -4.54 -5.79
N VAL A 318 17.08 -5.04 -7.00
CA VAL A 318 17.35 -6.44 -7.35
C VAL A 318 18.43 -6.53 -8.43
N SER A 319 19.17 -7.64 -8.45
CA SER A 319 20.21 -7.89 -9.45
C SER A 319 19.97 -9.25 -10.11
N SER A 320 20.00 -9.30 -11.44
CA SER A 320 19.84 -10.53 -12.23
C SER A 320 18.65 -11.40 -11.77
N SER A 321 17.54 -10.74 -11.42
CA SER A 321 16.40 -11.42 -10.81
C SER A 321 15.67 -12.31 -11.81
N GLY A 322 15.21 -13.47 -11.34
CA GLY A 322 14.31 -14.36 -12.08
C GLY A 322 12.85 -13.90 -12.03
N ALA A 323 11.95 -14.74 -12.57
CA ALA A 323 10.52 -14.50 -12.52
C ALA A 323 9.75 -15.72 -11.98
N LEU A 324 8.81 -15.45 -11.07
CA LEU A 324 7.85 -16.41 -10.55
C LEU A 324 6.62 -16.46 -11.46
N VAL A 325 6.24 -17.67 -11.84
CA VAL A 325 5.07 -17.92 -12.66
C VAL A 325 4.09 -18.80 -11.88
N GLN A 326 2.84 -18.35 -11.76
CA GLN A 326 1.80 -19.17 -11.18
C GLN A 326 1.40 -20.28 -12.15
N LEU A 327 1.31 -21.52 -11.66
CA LEU A 327 0.85 -22.66 -12.44
C LEU A 327 -0.67 -22.64 -12.63
N ASN A 328 -1.12 -23.04 -13.81
CA ASN A 328 -2.55 -23.19 -14.10
C ASN A 328 -3.17 -24.24 -13.17
N LYS A 329 -4.38 -23.96 -12.64
CA LYS A 329 -5.12 -24.84 -11.72
C LYS A 329 -4.48 -25.01 -10.33
N SER A 330 -3.63 -24.08 -9.89
CA SER A 330 -3.16 -24.06 -8.51
C SER A 330 -4.34 -23.89 -7.53
N ARG A 331 -4.26 -24.57 -6.38
CA ARG A 331 -5.17 -24.37 -5.23
C ARG A 331 -4.68 -23.30 -4.25
N THR A 332 -3.42 -22.89 -4.38
CA THR A 332 -2.83 -21.83 -3.57
C THR A 332 -3.13 -20.46 -4.17
N THR A 333 -3.33 -19.50 -3.30
CA THR A 333 -3.38 -18.08 -3.61
C THR A 333 -1.98 -17.58 -3.88
N PHE A 334 -1.78 -16.97 -5.03
CA PHE A 334 -0.52 -16.34 -5.43
C PHE A 334 -0.71 -14.83 -5.42
N THR A 335 -0.10 -14.17 -4.44
CA THR A 335 -0.16 -12.72 -4.27
C THR A 335 1.19 -12.11 -4.64
N PRO A 336 1.31 -11.40 -5.77
CA PRO A 336 2.54 -10.69 -6.11
C PRO A 336 2.86 -9.64 -5.05
N ILE A 337 4.14 -9.53 -4.67
CA ILE A 337 4.66 -8.53 -3.73
C ILE A 337 5.52 -7.52 -4.49
N LEU A 338 6.44 -8.01 -5.32
CA LEU A 338 7.32 -7.19 -6.18
C LEU A 338 7.13 -7.62 -7.64
N GLN A 339 6.96 -6.66 -8.54
CA GLN A 339 6.70 -6.89 -9.95
C GLN A 339 7.51 -5.94 -10.83
N SER A 340 7.84 -6.37 -12.05
CA SER A 340 8.38 -5.48 -13.07
C SER A 340 7.30 -4.55 -13.64
N SER A 341 7.73 -3.61 -14.49
CA SER A 341 6.84 -2.82 -15.33
C SER A 341 6.20 -3.69 -16.43
N GLU A 342 5.29 -3.08 -17.20
CA GLU A 342 4.67 -3.70 -18.38
C GLU A 342 5.60 -3.78 -19.58
N GLN A 343 6.74 -3.08 -19.54
CA GLN A 343 7.76 -3.05 -20.61
C GLN A 343 8.88 -4.06 -20.41
N SER A 344 8.78 -4.90 -19.39
CA SER A 344 9.82 -5.87 -19.07
C SER A 344 9.80 -7.08 -20.01
N VAL A 345 10.97 -7.71 -20.13
CA VAL A 345 11.19 -8.87 -20.98
C VAL A 345 11.99 -9.92 -20.19
N LEU A 346 11.74 -11.20 -20.46
CA LEU A 346 12.59 -12.29 -19.95
C LEU A 346 13.71 -12.59 -20.95
N LEU A 347 14.96 -12.45 -20.54
CA LEU A 347 16.13 -12.83 -21.32
C LEU A 347 16.75 -14.12 -20.80
N GLU A 348 17.33 -14.90 -21.70
CA GLU A 348 18.09 -16.08 -21.35
C GLU A 348 19.38 -15.69 -20.59
N ALA A 349 19.65 -16.29 -19.43
CA ALA A 349 20.73 -15.95 -18.51
C ALA A 349 22.14 -16.11 -19.12
N ASN A 350 22.26 -16.91 -20.18
CA ASN A 350 23.51 -17.12 -20.92
C ASN A 350 23.71 -16.14 -22.08
N GLN A 351 22.73 -15.29 -22.40
CA GLN A 351 22.82 -14.29 -23.47
C GLN A 351 23.13 -12.92 -22.86
N SER A 352 24.21 -12.26 -23.33
CA SER A 352 24.55 -10.92 -22.84
C SER A 352 23.46 -9.92 -23.27
N PRO A 353 22.96 -9.06 -22.34
CA PRO A 353 21.91 -8.07 -22.63
C PRO A 353 22.25 -7.08 -23.77
N ARG A 354 23.53 -6.95 -24.13
CA ARG A 354 24.02 -6.01 -25.14
C ARG A 354 24.03 -6.60 -26.56
N ALA A 355 23.92 -7.91 -26.72
CA ALA A 355 23.96 -8.59 -28.01
C ALA A 355 22.62 -8.57 -28.76
N THR A 356 21.52 -8.34 -28.05
CA THR A 356 20.17 -8.20 -28.61
C THR A 356 19.96 -6.73 -29.00
N LYS A 357 19.92 -6.45 -30.31
CA LYS A 357 19.62 -5.11 -30.84
C LYS A 357 18.33 -4.56 -30.21
N SER A 358 18.34 -3.26 -29.89
CA SER A 358 17.19 -2.56 -29.31
C SER A 358 15.89 -2.70 -30.12
N ASP A 359 15.99 -2.99 -31.42
CA ASP A 359 14.84 -3.17 -32.31
C ASP A 359 14.09 -4.50 -32.09
N SER A 360 14.77 -5.60 -31.74
CA SER A 360 14.12 -6.91 -31.51
C SER A 360 13.47 -7.03 -30.13
N LEU A 361 13.98 -6.30 -29.14
CA LEU A 361 13.37 -6.21 -27.80
C LEU A 361 12.02 -5.47 -27.84
N ILE A 362 11.86 -4.51 -28.74
CA ILE A 362 10.61 -3.76 -28.94
C ILE A 362 9.56 -4.63 -29.64
N GLU A 363 9.94 -5.51 -30.57
CA GLU A 363 9.03 -6.44 -31.26
C GLU A 363 8.53 -7.59 -30.36
N GLU A 364 9.36 -8.15 -29.48
CA GLU A 364 8.90 -9.17 -28.51
C GLU A 364 8.07 -8.57 -27.37
N ALA A 365 8.46 -7.39 -26.85
CA ALA A 365 7.71 -6.67 -25.81
C ALA A 365 6.33 -6.22 -26.29
N SER A 366 6.18 -5.87 -27.57
CA SER A 366 4.88 -5.49 -28.16
C SER A 366 3.92 -6.67 -28.37
N SER A 367 4.38 -7.92 -28.19
CA SER A 367 3.53 -9.10 -28.34
C SER A 367 2.86 -9.58 -27.04
N ARG A 368 3.37 -9.20 -25.85
CA ARG A 368 2.83 -9.61 -24.54
C ARG A 368 3.12 -8.58 -23.44
N GLU A 369 2.25 -7.58 -23.29
CA GLU A 369 2.24 -6.70 -22.11
C GLU A 369 1.96 -7.53 -20.83
N ARG A 370 3.01 -7.97 -20.12
CA ARG A 370 2.83 -8.75 -18.88
C ARG A 370 3.90 -8.39 -17.86
N ARG A 371 3.44 -7.93 -16.69
CA ARG A 371 4.32 -7.72 -15.52
C ARG A 371 4.85 -9.06 -15.03
N HIS A 372 6.17 -9.19 -14.94
CA HIS A 372 6.84 -10.35 -14.36
C HIS A 372 6.92 -10.20 -12.84
N VAL A 373 6.68 -11.29 -12.12
CA VAL A 373 6.64 -11.28 -10.64
C VAL A 373 8.01 -11.69 -10.11
N ILE A 374 8.62 -10.82 -9.31
CA ILE A 374 9.94 -11.02 -8.73
C ILE A 374 9.82 -11.64 -7.33
N ALA A 375 8.83 -11.20 -6.54
CA ALA A 375 8.53 -11.79 -5.24
C ALA A 375 7.04 -12.01 -5.09
N ALA A 376 6.65 -13.11 -4.46
CA ALA A 376 5.26 -13.48 -4.25
C ALA A 376 5.04 -14.17 -2.91
N ARG A 377 3.86 -13.93 -2.33
CA ARG A 377 3.32 -14.68 -1.20
C ARG A 377 2.43 -15.80 -1.73
N ILE A 378 2.63 -17.00 -1.20
CA ILE A 378 1.90 -18.22 -1.53
C ILE A 378 1.21 -18.72 -0.28
N GLU A 379 -0.12 -18.84 -0.37
CA GLU A 379 -0.97 -19.22 0.75
C GLU A 379 -2.08 -20.18 0.31
N GLY A 380 -2.37 -21.21 1.11
CA GLY A 380 -3.46 -22.15 0.82
C GLY A 380 -3.07 -23.61 1.01
N PRO A 381 -3.89 -24.55 0.53
CA PRO A 381 -3.62 -25.97 0.73
C PRO A 381 -2.48 -26.46 -0.15
N SER A 382 -1.65 -27.35 0.42
CA SER A 382 -0.51 -27.97 -0.25
C SER A 382 -0.43 -29.46 0.06
N TYR A 383 0.25 -30.19 -0.81
CA TYR A 383 0.50 -31.64 -0.70
C TYR A 383 2.00 -31.91 -0.65
N SER A 384 2.36 -33.03 -0.03
CA SER A 384 3.75 -33.50 0.00
C SER A 384 4.16 -34.09 -1.35
N VAL A 385 5.34 -33.71 -1.81
CA VAL A 385 6.07 -34.29 -2.94
C VAL A 385 6.79 -35.57 -2.51
N PHE A 386 7.17 -35.66 -1.23
CA PHE A 386 7.88 -36.80 -0.67
C PHE A 386 6.91 -37.80 0.00
N SER A 387 5.92 -38.28 -0.77
CA SER A 387 4.86 -39.15 -0.25
C SER A 387 5.37 -40.44 0.39
N ASP A 388 6.42 -41.02 -0.21
CA ASP A 388 7.04 -42.27 0.24
C ASP A 388 8.19 -42.02 1.25
N GLY A 389 8.39 -40.77 1.67
CA GLY A 389 9.55 -40.32 2.44
C GLY A 389 10.83 -40.31 1.60
N ILE A 390 11.97 -40.32 2.28
CA ILE A 390 13.29 -40.42 1.63
C ILE A 390 14.04 -41.58 2.28
N LYS A 391 15.01 -42.17 1.57
CA LYS A 391 15.85 -43.26 2.12
C LYS A 391 16.41 -42.90 3.51
N GLY A 392 15.91 -43.57 4.54
CA GLY A 392 16.32 -43.36 5.94
C GLY A 392 15.45 -42.42 6.78
N LEU A 393 14.39 -41.84 6.21
CA LEU A 393 13.40 -41.01 6.92
C LEU A 393 11.97 -41.47 6.55
N PRO A 394 11.11 -41.79 7.53
CA PRO A 394 9.74 -42.20 7.25
C PRO A 394 8.94 -41.07 6.58
N PRO A 395 7.85 -41.41 5.87
CA PRO A 395 6.97 -40.41 5.27
C PRO A 395 6.38 -39.51 6.36
N GLY A 396 6.47 -38.20 6.12
CA GLY A 396 5.97 -37.16 7.02
C GLY A 396 4.52 -36.78 6.74
N LEU A 397 4.17 -35.54 7.06
CA LEU A 397 2.88 -34.96 6.72
C LEU A 397 2.67 -34.97 5.21
N GLN A 398 1.47 -35.37 4.80
CA GLN A 398 1.10 -35.53 3.40
C GLN A 398 0.33 -34.33 2.84
N THR A 399 -0.34 -33.59 3.72
CA THR A 399 -1.21 -32.48 3.35
C THR A 399 -1.15 -31.38 4.39
N ALA A 400 -1.24 -30.13 3.95
CA ALA A 400 -1.50 -28.98 4.80
C ALA A 400 -2.71 -28.22 4.24
N ALA A 401 -3.61 -27.80 5.13
CA ALA A 401 -4.76 -26.98 4.72
C ALA A 401 -4.34 -25.55 4.35
N GLN A 402 -3.28 -25.05 4.99
CA GLN A 402 -2.79 -23.69 4.83
C GLN A 402 -1.27 -23.67 4.98
N ILE A 403 -0.56 -23.28 3.92
CA ILE A 403 0.87 -22.94 3.96
C ILE A 403 1.06 -21.42 3.95
N HIS A 404 2.20 -20.95 4.46
CA HIS A 404 2.59 -19.54 4.42
C HIS A 404 4.02 -19.43 3.93
N VAL A 405 4.18 -19.13 2.64
CA VAL A 405 5.48 -19.07 1.98
C VAL A 405 5.62 -17.73 1.27
N VAL A 406 6.77 -17.08 1.41
CA VAL A 406 7.16 -15.94 0.58
C VAL A 406 8.38 -16.35 -0.22
N VAL A 407 8.28 -16.30 -1.54
CA VAL A 407 9.38 -16.64 -2.45
C VAL A 407 9.85 -15.37 -3.15
N ILE A 408 11.16 -15.22 -3.20
CA ILE A 408 11.86 -14.10 -3.81
C ILE A 408 12.83 -14.63 -4.85
N ALA A 409 12.71 -14.15 -6.09
CA ALA A 409 13.48 -14.61 -7.24
C ALA A 409 14.85 -13.89 -7.40
N ASP A 410 15.52 -13.55 -6.30
CA ASP A 410 16.82 -12.88 -6.30
C ASP A 410 17.51 -13.11 -4.94
N THR A 411 18.70 -13.69 -4.93
CA THR A 411 19.52 -13.85 -3.71
C THR A 411 20.47 -12.68 -3.49
N ASP A 412 20.83 -11.96 -4.55
CA ASP A 412 21.76 -10.85 -4.51
C ASP A 412 21.18 -9.62 -3.81
N MET A 413 19.84 -9.51 -3.69
CA MET A 413 19.23 -8.48 -2.85
C MET A 413 19.68 -8.53 -1.39
N LEU A 414 20.13 -9.71 -0.92
CA LEU A 414 20.65 -9.92 0.43
C LEU A 414 22.07 -9.39 0.57
N THR A 415 22.78 -9.20 -0.53
CA THR A 415 24.18 -8.79 -0.51
C THR A 415 24.32 -7.32 -0.18
N ASP A 416 25.38 -7.01 0.53
CA ASP A 416 25.79 -5.67 0.93
C ASP A 416 25.99 -4.75 -0.28
N LYS A 417 26.51 -5.29 -1.40
CA LYS A 417 26.76 -4.52 -2.64
C LYS A 417 25.47 -4.02 -3.31
N VAL A 418 24.42 -4.83 -3.32
CA VAL A 418 23.12 -4.44 -3.88
C VAL A 418 22.37 -3.58 -2.88
N SER A 419 22.48 -3.91 -1.59
CA SER A 419 21.90 -3.11 -0.51
C SER A 419 22.45 -1.68 -0.46
N ASP A 420 23.73 -1.44 -0.79
CA ASP A 420 24.31 -0.08 -0.87
C ASP A 420 23.62 0.84 -1.87
N ALA A 421 23.03 0.29 -2.94
CA ALA A 421 22.28 1.08 -3.92
C ALA A 421 20.90 1.53 -3.38
N ALA A 422 20.41 0.86 -2.34
CA ALA A 422 19.16 1.18 -1.64
C ALA A 422 19.34 0.91 -0.13
N PRO A 423 20.14 1.73 0.58
CA PRO A 423 20.71 1.41 1.89
C PRO A 423 19.70 1.05 3.00
N ASP A 424 18.43 1.39 2.80
CA ASP A 424 17.33 1.04 3.71
C ASP A 424 16.29 0.10 3.09
N GLY A 425 16.21 0.00 1.76
CA GLY A 425 15.09 -0.65 1.07
C GLY A 425 15.09 -2.18 1.19
N ASN A 426 16.19 -2.81 0.81
CA ASN A 426 16.31 -4.28 0.80
C ASN A 426 16.28 -4.84 2.22
N ALA A 427 17.02 -4.22 3.15
CA ALA A 427 17.04 -4.63 4.54
C ALA A 427 15.65 -4.52 5.18
N LEU A 428 14.95 -3.40 4.97
CA LEU A 428 13.60 -3.22 5.50
C LEU A 428 12.60 -4.20 4.88
N PHE A 429 12.73 -4.54 3.60
CA PHE A 429 11.88 -5.55 2.95
C PHE A 429 12.03 -6.93 3.62
N VAL A 430 13.27 -7.35 3.89
CA VAL A 430 13.57 -8.62 4.56
C VAL A 430 13.04 -8.59 6.00
N LEU A 431 13.32 -7.52 6.74
CA LEU A 431 12.87 -7.36 8.13
C LEU A 431 11.33 -7.39 8.22
N ASN A 432 10.62 -6.63 7.39
CA ASN A 432 9.16 -6.61 7.36
C ASN A 432 8.58 -7.98 7.02
N THR A 433 9.19 -8.68 6.07
CA THR A 433 8.72 -10.01 5.67
C THR A 433 8.92 -11.02 6.79
N LEU A 434 10.09 -11.04 7.43
CA LEU A 434 10.37 -11.92 8.58
C LEU A 434 9.51 -11.56 9.79
N ASP A 435 9.25 -10.28 10.02
CA ASP A 435 8.40 -9.80 11.11
C ASP A 435 6.95 -10.25 10.89
N ASN A 436 6.43 -10.06 9.68
CA ASN A 436 5.11 -10.55 9.30
C ASN A 436 5.00 -12.08 9.41
N LEU A 437 6.02 -12.81 8.94
CA LEU A 437 6.08 -14.26 9.06
C LEU A 437 6.29 -14.72 10.51
N SER A 438 6.81 -13.89 11.40
CA SER A 438 6.98 -14.26 12.82
C SER A 438 5.80 -13.81 13.69
N ALA A 439 4.96 -12.91 13.20
CA ALA A 439 3.81 -12.37 13.93
C ALA A 439 2.73 -13.44 14.19
N PRO A 440 2.04 -13.43 15.34
CA PRO A 440 0.97 -14.38 15.61
C PRO A 440 -0.19 -14.27 14.61
N ASP A 441 -0.96 -15.35 14.44
CA ASP A 441 -2.04 -15.43 13.44
C ASP A 441 -3.08 -14.29 13.57
N MET A 442 -3.33 -13.82 14.80
CA MET A 442 -4.22 -12.69 15.06
C MET A 442 -3.73 -11.38 14.42
N LEU A 443 -2.42 -11.12 14.39
CA LEU A 443 -1.85 -9.95 13.72
C LEU A 443 -1.82 -10.14 12.20
N VAL A 444 -1.49 -11.35 11.73
CA VAL A 444 -1.51 -11.69 10.29
C VAL A 444 -2.93 -11.59 9.71
N ALA A 445 -3.96 -11.87 10.52
CA ALA A 445 -5.36 -11.71 10.15
C ALA A 445 -5.78 -10.24 9.99
N ILE A 446 -5.07 -9.28 10.62
CA ILE A 446 -5.24 -7.84 10.38
C ILE A 446 -4.58 -7.51 9.04
N ARG A 447 -5.21 -7.96 7.96
CA ARG A 447 -4.78 -7.61 6.61
C ARG A 447 -5.27 -6.20 6.29
N PRO A 448 -4.48 -5.41 5.54
CA PRO A 448 -5.01 -4.21 4.92
C PRO A 448 -6.27 -4.61 4.17
N ARG A 449 -7.38 -3.95 4.51
CA ARG A 449 -8.60 -4.16 3.74
C ARG A 449 -8.26 -3.72 2.34
N ALA A 450 -8.35 -4.64 1.39
CA ALA A 450 -8.27 -4.28 0.00
C ALA A 450 -9.33 -3.19 -0.22
N THR A 451 -8.89 -1.93 -0.31
CA THR A 451 -9.51 -1.02 -1.25
C THR A 451 -9.33 -1.75 -2.57
N GLN A 452 -10.32 -2.56 -2.92
CA GLN A 452 -10.56 -2.82 -4.32
C GLN A 452 -10.68 -1.43 -4.92
N ASP A 453 -9.58 -0.94 -5.49
CA ASP A 453 -9.54 0.11 -6.50
C ASP A 453 -10.25 -0.45 -7.74
N MET A 454 -11.45 -1.01 -7.57
CA MET A 454 -12.40 -1.04 -8.65
C MET A 454 -12.62 0.43 -8.93
N PRO A 455 -12.16 0.94 -10.08
CA PRO A 455 -12.32 2.34 -10.41
C PRO A 455 -13.81 2.63 -10.19
N THR A 456 -14.09 3.61 -9.34
CA THR A 456 -15.46 4.07 -9.18
C THR A 456 -16.00 4.36 -10.57
N VAL A 457 -17.31 4.24 -10.78
CA VAL A 457 -17.90 4.56 -12.10
C VAL A 457 -17.42 5.92 -12.61
N LEU A 458 -17.18 6.87 -11.68
CA LEU A 458 -16.56 8.16 -11.96
C LEU A 458 -15.09 8.08 -12.42
N GLU A 459 -14.22 7.33 -11.74
CA GLU A 459 -12.82 7.09 -12.18
C GLU A 459 -12.77 6.44 -13.56
N GLY A 460 -13.59 5.42 -13.80
CA GLY A 460 -13.66 4.76 -15.11
C GLY A 460 -14.09 5.73 -16.21
N MET A 461 -15.09 6.56 -15.96
CA MET A 461 -15.51 7.61 -16.89
C MET A 461 -14.43 8.68 -17.11
N ARG A 462 -13.64 9.01 -16.07
CA ARG A 462 -12.50 9.94 -16.19
C ARG A 462 -11.40 9.36 -17.08
N GLU A 463 -11.10 8.08 -16.99
CA GLU A 463 -10.07 7.44 -17.82
C GLU A 463 -10.50 7.41 -19.30
N VAL A 464 -11.75 7.00 -19.55
CA VAL A 464 -12.32 7.02 -20.91
C VAL A 464 -12.33 8.44 -21.48
N ALA A 465 -12.74 9.44 -20.68
CA ALA A 465 -12.69 10.84 -21.09
C ALA A 465 -11.26 11.32 -21.40
N ARG A 466 -10.27 10.88 -20.62
CA ARG A 466 -8.86 11.22 -20.83
C ARG A 466 -8.29 10.60 -22.10
N GLN A 467 -8.60 9.34 -22.38
CA GLN A 467 -8.22 8.66 -23.62
C GLN A 467 -8.89 9.31 -24.84
N ALA A 468 -10.18 9.62 -24.75
CA ALA A 468 -10.93 10.33 -25.79
C ALA A 468 -10.37 11.73 -26.05
N TYR A 469 -9.99 12.47 -24.99
CA TYR A 469 -9.31 13.76 -25.11
C TYR A 469 -7.94 13.62 -25.78
N ARG A 470 -7.08 12.70 -25.31
CA ARG A 470 -5.72 12.50 -25.85
C ARG A 470 -5.72 12.17 -27.34
N SER A 471 -6.60 11.27 -27.78
CA SER A 471 -6.68 10.88 -29.19
C SER A 471 -7.02 12.07 -30.10
N LYS A 472 -7.99 12.90 -29.69
CA LYS A 472 -8.46 14.06 -30.48
C LYS A 472 -7.59 15.32 -30.33
N ALA A 473 -6.97 15.54 -29.16
CA ALA A 473 -6.18 16.73 -28.88
C ALA A 473 -4.79 16.68 -29.53
N SER A 474 -4.24 15.49 -29.79
CA SER A 474 -2.87 15.33 -30.29
C SER A 474 -2.59 16.06 -31.62
N GLU A 475 -3.57 16.13 -32.52
CA GLU A 475 -3.44 16.85 -33.80
C GLU A 475 -3.48 18.37 -33.59
N LEU A 476 -4.40 18.85 -32.76
CA LEU A 476 -4.56 20.27 -32.43
C LEU A 476 -3.36 20.81 -31.65
N GLU A 477 -2.78 20.03 -30.74
CA GLU A 477 -1.57 20.39 -29.99
C GLU A 477 -0.35 20.50 -30.91
N ARG A 478 -0.17 19.54 -31.84
CA ARG A 478 0.90 19.62 -32.86
C ARG A 478 0.71 20.84 -33.75
N ARG A 479 -0.52 21.15 -34.14
CA ARG A 479 -0.83 22.34 -34.95
C ARG A 479 -0.52 23.61 -34.17
N LEU A 480 -0.92 23.70 -32.90
CA LEU A 480 -0.62 24.84 -32.04
C LEU A 480 0.89 25.05 -31.88
N GLN A 481 1.66 23.98 -31.67
CA GLN A 481 3.12 24.06 -31.60
C GLN A 481 3.74 24.58 -32.89
N ARG A 482 3.27 24.11 -34.06
CA ARG A 482 3.75 24.60 -35.37
C ARG A 482 3.41 26.07 -35.57
N THR A 483 2.16 26.47 -35.29
CA THR A 483 1.70 27.87 -35.40
C THR A 483 2.51 28.79 -34.47
N GLU A 484 2.82 28.36 -33.25
CA GLU A 484 3.64 29.13 -32.31
C GLU A 484 5.09 29.28 -32.80
N GLN A 485 5.68 28.20 -33.34
CA GLN A 485 7.02 28.25 -33.94
C GLN A 485 7.10 29.16 -35.17
N GLU A 486 6.10 29.12 -36.05
CA GLU A 486 6.01 29.99 -37.23
C GLU A 486 5.81 31.45 -36.82
N TRP A 487 4.98 31.71 -35.81
CA TRP A 487 4.78 33.04 -35.28
C TRP A 487 6.06 33.60 -34.64
N GLN A 488 6.80 32.80 -33.86
CA GLN A 488 8.08 33.19 -33.26
C GLN A 488 9.15 33.52 -34.31
N ARG A 489 9.14 32.84 -35.47
CA ARG A 489 10.05 33.12 -36.58
C ARG A 489 9.73 34.42 -37.31
N LEU A 490 8.44 34.74 -37.45
CA LEU A 490 7.97 35.90 -38.22
C LEU A 490 7.80 37.16 -37.35
N SER A 491 7.73 37.02 -36.03
CA SER A 491 7.65 38.14 -35.10
C SER A 491 9.06 38.70 -34.83
N PRO A 492 9.35 39.97 -35.18
CA PRO A 492 10.60 40.60 -34.80
C PRO A 492 10.67 40.73 -33.27
N TRP A 493 11.82 40.40 -32.67
CA TRP A 493 12.09 40.68 -31.26
C TRP A 493 12.28 42.18 -31.08
N THR A 494 11.20 42.94 -30.87
CA THR A 494 11.29 44.38 -30.61
C THR A 494 11.50 44.63 -29.12
N THR A 495 12.76 44.76 -28.71
CA THR A 495 13.17 45.25 -27.38
C THR A 495 13.18 46.78 -27.29
N THR A 496 12.50 47.49 -28.20
CA THR A 496 12.45 48.96 -28.23
C THR A 496 11.01 49.46 -28.14
N LEU A 497 10.69 50.13 -27.04
CA LEU A 497 9.48 50.93 -26.86
C LEU A 497 9.54 52.15 -27.79
N GLY A 498 9.10 51.97 -29.02
CA GLY A 498 8.96 53.04 -30.02
C GLY A 498 7.78 52.75 -30.93
N THR A 499 6.94 53.76 -31.17
CA THR A 499 5.81 53.70 -32.09
C THR A 499 6.31 53.68 -33.55
N GLN A 500 6.80 52.54 -34.02
CA GLN A 500 6.82 52.24 -35.44
C GLN A 500 5.57 51.42 -35.77
N ALA A 501 4.77 51.92 -36.71
CA ALA A 501 3.66 51.17 -37.28
C ALA A 501 4.25 49.93 -37.97
N VAL A 502 4.13 48.78 -37.32
CA VAL A 502 4.42 47.48 -37.92
C VAL A 502 3.51 47.35 -39.12
N GLU A 503 4.07 47.32 -40.34
CA GLU A 503 3.35 46.89 -41.53
C GLU A 503 2.78 45.50 -41.22
N THR A 504 1.47 45.46 -41.01
CA THR A 504 0.77 44.26 -40.57
C THR A 504 0.69 43.32 -41.76
N ASN A 505 1.72 42.49 -41.92
CA ASN A 505 1.69 41.38 -42.85
C ASN A 505 0.43 40.55 -42.57
N THR A 506 -0.40 40.35 -43.59
CA THR A 506 -1.66 39.57 -43.51
C THR A 506 -1.42 38.16 -42.94
N GLN A 507 -0.23 37.61 -43.14
CA GLN A 507 0.23 36.34 -42.57
C GLN A 507 0.37 36.37 -41.03
N LEU A 508 0.91 37.45 -40.44
CA LEU A 508 1.02 37.57 -38.98
C LEU A 508 -0.35 37.70 -38.30
N GLN A 509 -1.29 38.40 -38.94
CA GLN A 509 -2.67 38.48 -38.47
C GLN A 509 -3.38 37.11 -38.54
N ALA A 510 -3.14 36.34 -39.60
CA ALA A 510 -3.68 34.98 -39.73
C ALA A 510 -3.14 34.03 -38.66
N LEU A 511 -1.82 34.02 -38.43
CA LEU A 511 -1.18 33.21 -37.38
C LEU A 511 -1.64 33.60 -35.97
N ASN A 512 -1.79 34.90 -35.69
CA ASN A 512 -2.31 35.37 -34.41
C ASN A 512 -3.77 34.92 -34.19
N LYS A 513 -4.59 34.94 -35.25
CA LYS A 513 -5.97 34.46 -35.21
C LYS A 513 -6.06 32.95 -34.98
N GLU A 514 -5.17 32.16 -35.59
CA GLU A 514 -5.06 30.71 -35.33
C GLU A 514 -4.58 30.41 -33.91
N ARG A 515 -3.59 31.16 -33.40
CA ARG A 515 -3.07 31.02 -32.03
C ARG A 515 -4.13 31.30 -30.96
N LEU A 516 -5.10 32.17 -31.23
CA LEU A 516 -6.25 32.39 -30.34
C LEU A 516 -7.34 31.33 -30.49
N ARG A 517 -7.54 30.82 -31.71
CA ARG A 517 -8.60 29.84 -32.02
C ARG A 517 -8.27 28.43 -31.52
N LEU A 518 -7.03 27.97 -31.70
CA LEU A 518 -6.62 26.61 -31.34
C LEU A 518 -6.77 26.29 -29.83
N PRO A 519 -6.39 27.18 -28.88
CA PRO A 519 -6.66 26.97 -27.46
C PRO A 519 -8.15 26.98 -27.12
N MET A 520 -8.97 27.78 -27.82
CA MET A 520 -10.42 27.75 -27.66
C MET A 520 -10.99 26.40 -28.08
N GLU A 521 -10.54 25.87 -29.23
CA GLU A 521 -10.93 24.55 -29.73
C GLU A 521 -10.49 23.42 -28.78
N LEU A 522 -9.28 23.50 -28.23
CA LEU A 522 -8.79 22.56 -27.20
C LEU A 522 -9.65 22.61 -25.92
N ASN A 523 -10.03 23.80 -25.46
CA ASN A 523 -10.91 23.96 -24.29
C ASN A 523 -12.32 23.43 -24.57
N THR A 524 -12.89 23.67 -25.76
CA THR A 524 -14.18 23.09 -26.14
C THR A 524 -14.10 21.56 -26.20
N LEU A 525 -13.03 21.01 -26.77
CA LEU A 525 -12.78 19.57 -26.84
C LEU A 525 -12.67 18.96 -25.43
N GLN A 526 -11.95 19.62 -24.52
CA GLN A 526 -11.84 19.22 -23.13
C GLN A 526 -13.21 19.25 -22.45
N ARG A 527 -14.02 20.30 -22.69
CA ARG A 527 -15.37 20.38 -22.17
C ARG A 527 -16.23 19.22 -22.67
N GLU A 528 -16.21 18.93 -23.97
CA GLU A 528 -17.00 17.83 -24.54
C GLU A 528 -16.55 16.47 -23.99
N ALA A 529 -15.26 16.19 -23.97
CA ALA A 529 -14.70 14.94 -23.45
C ALA A 529 -15.10 14.70 -21.98
N TYR A 530 -15.11 15.75 -21.15
CA TYR A 530 -15.47 15.66 -19.73
C TYR A 530 -16.94 15.97 -19.42
N ALA A 531 -17.82 16.11 -20.43
CA ALA A 531 -19.21 16.52 -20.22
C ALA A 531 -20.00 15.51 -19.37
N GLN A 532 -19.81 14.21 -19.62
CA GLN A 532 -20.49 13.15 -18.88
C GLN A 532 -19.97 13.04 -17.43
N VAL A 533 -18.66 13.19 -17.23
CA VAL A 533 -18.00 13.23 -15.91
C VAL A 533 -18.60 14.36 -15.07
N ARG A 534 -18.67 15.58 -15.62
CA ARG A 534 -19.20 16.75 -14.89
C ARG A 534 -20.68 16.62 -14.53
N ARG A 535 -21.50 15.99 -15.37
CA ARG A 535 -22.92 15.73 -15.04
C ARG A 535 -23.06 14.80 -13.84
N LEU A 536 -22.26 13.73 -13.80
CA LEU A 536 -22.25 12.79 -12.68
C LEU A 536 -21.71 13.44 -11.41
N GLU A 537 -20.62 14.21 -11.49
CA GLU A 537 -20.07 14.96 -10.35
C GLU A 537 -21.09 15.94 -9.75
N LEU A 538 -21.81 16.66 -10.61
CA LEU A 538 -22.86 17.59 -10.20
C LEU A 538 -24.02 16.84 -9.54
N ALA A 539 -24.45 15.71 -10.10
CA ALA A 539 -25.51 14.89 -9.51
C ALA A 539 -25.11 14.36 -8.11
N ILE A 540 -23.89 13.83 -7.96
CA ILE A 540 -23.37 13.34 -6.68
C ILE A 540 -23.30 14.47 -5.66
N THR A 541 -22.83 15.65 -6.08
CA THR A 541 -22.71 16.82 -5.20
C THR A 541 -24.09 17.31 -4.75
N LEU A 542 -25.07 17.41 -5.65
CA LEU A 542 -26.44 17.77 -5.30
C LEU A 542 -27.04 16.76 -4.32
N VAL A 543 -26.91 15.46 -4.57
CA VAL A 543 -27.42 14.43 -3.67
C VAL A 543 -26.78 14.55 -2.29
N ALA A 544 -25.46 14.71 -2.19
CA ALA A 544 -24.76 14.84 -0.91
C ALA A 544 -25.19 16.09 -0.13
N VAL A 545 -25.37 17.23 -0.82
CA VAL A 545 -25.79 18.50 -0.19
C VAL A 545 -27.24 18.43 0.30
N PHE A 546 -28.15 17.82 -0.47
CA PHE A 546 -29.57 17.77 -0.12
C PHE A 546 -29.97 16.58 0.76
N ALA A 547 -29.18 15.51 0.84
CA ALA A 547 -29.55 14.30 1.59
C ALA A 547 -29.75 14.56 3.10
N MET A 548 -28.86 15.31 3.75
CA MET A 548 -28.99 15.62 5.19
C MET A 548 -30.22 16.48 5.54
N PRO A 549 -30.43 17.66 4.93
CA PRO A 549 -31.59 18.49 5.28
C PRO A 549 -32.92 17.78 4.97
N LEU A 550 -32.97 16.98 3.88
CA LEU A 550 -34.18 16.30 3.46
C LEU A 550 -34.53 15.13 4.40
N THR A 551 -33.54 14.39 4.91
CA THR A 551 -33.76 13.36 5.93
C THR A 551 -34.21 13.96 7.26
N LEU A 552 -33.64 15.08 7.70
CA LEU A 552 -34.10 15.80 8.90
C LEU A 552 -35.54 16.31 8.76
N CYS A 553 -35.91 16.88 7.61
CA CYS A 553 -37.28 17.28 7.32
C CYS A 553 -38.24 16.07 7.36
N LEU A 554 -37.82 14.92 6.83
CA LEU A 554 -38.63 13.70 6.81
C LEU A 554 -38.83 13.13 8.22
N ILE A 555 -37.78 13.13 9.06
CA ILE A 555 -37.88 12.73 10.48
C ILE A 555 -38.84 13.67 11.22
N ALA A 556 -38.70 14.99 11.05
CA ALA A 556 -39.59 15.98 11.67
C ALA A 556 -41.05 15.78 11.23
N TRP A 557 -41.28 15.47 9.95
CA TRP A 557 -42.61 15.15 9.41
C TRP A 557 -43.20 13.89 10.07
N VAL A 558 -42.42 12.82 10.19
CA VAL A 558 -42.87 11.56 10.81
C VAL A 558 -43.23 11.78 12.28
N VAL A 559 -42.43 12.54 13.04
CA VAL A 559 -42.73 12.91 14.43
C VAL A 559 -44.03 13.71 14.51
N PHE A 560 -44.21 14.70 13.63
CA PHE A 560 -45.43 15.51 13.55
C PHE A 560 -46.68 14.66 13.24
N LEU A 561 -46.59 13.71 12.31
CA LEU A 561 -47.67 12.78 12.01
C LEU A 561 -48.00 11.87 13.20
N GLY A 562 -46.97 11.40 13.92
CA GLY A 562 -47.12 10.59 15.12
C GLY A 562 -47.86 11.34 16.24
N GLU A 563 -47.49 12.59 16.49
CA GLU A 563 -48.18 13.45 17.46
C GLU A 563 -49.60 13.77 17.05
N ARG A 564 -49.83 14.06 15.76
CA ARG A 564 -51.18 14.33 15.23
C ARG A 564 -52.11 13.14 15.38
N ARG A 565 -51.62 11.92 15.12
CA ARG A 565 -52.41 10.68 15.34
C ARG A 565 -52.73 10.46 16.82
N ARG A 566 -51.77 10.70 17.72
CA ARG A 566 -52.01 10.62 19.18
C ARG A 566 -53.05 11.63 19.65
N ARG A 567 -53.02 12.87 19.14
CA ARG A 567 -54.03 13.90 19.47
C ARG A 567 -55.42 13.58 18.94
N LEU A 568 -55.52 12.98 17.74
CA LEU A 568 -56.81 12.55 17.18
C LEU A 568 -57.40 11.35 17.94
N GLN A 569 -56.58 10.44 18.45
CA GLN A 569 -57.04 9.36 19.32
C GLN A 569 -57.47 9.86 20.71
N ALA A 570 -56.81 10.88 21.25
CA ALA A 570 -57.21 11.51 22.51
C ALA A 570 -58.52 12.33 22.41
N GLY A 571 -58.89 12.78 21.21
CA GLY A 571 -60.16 13.49 20.96
C GLY A 571 -61.39 12.58 20.75
N GLY A 572 -61.19 11.25 20.63
CA GLY A 572 -62.27 10.27 20.42
C GLY A 572 -62.85 9.67 21.69
N ILE A 573 -62.38 10.07 22.88
CA ILE A 573 -62.84 9.54 24.19
C ILE A 573 -63.84 10.51 24.87
N ILE A 574 -64.22 11.61 24.22
CA ILE A 574 -65.28 12.49 24.69
C ILE A 574 -66.38 12.54 23.63
N HIS A 575 -67.18 11.48 23.57
CA HIS A 575 -68.56 11.54 23.08
C HIS A 575 -69.42 10.54 23.82
#